data_AF-A0A0B2PM83-F1
#
_entry.id   AF-A0A0B2PM83-F1
#
_cell.length_a   1.000
_cell.length_b   1.000
_cell.length_c   1.000
_cell.angle_alpha   90.00
_cell.angle_beta   90.00
_cell.angle_gamma   90.00
#
_symmetry.space_group_name_H-M   'P 1'
#
loop_
_entity.id
_entity.type
_entity.pdbx_description
1 polymer ?
#
loop_
_entity_poly.entity_id
_entity_poly.type
_entity_poly.pdbx_seq_one_letter_code
_entity_poly.pdbx_strand_id
1 'polypeptide(L)'
;LKIFKGLKITMSFGEALQQMSLYTKFMKDTLTKKRKYIDNESIMVGGNCSAVIQRKLPKKFKDPGSVTIPSTIRNELVGKTLIDLGASINLMPLSMCKRI
;
A
#
# COMPACT_ATOMS: atom_id res chain seq x y z
N LEU A 1 14.82 -4.76 -13.27
CA LEU A 1 15.54 -4.66 -14.56
C LEU A 1 16.92 -5.34 -14.57
N LYS A 2 17.82 -5.11 -13.58
CA LYS A 2 19.17 -5.71 -13.56
C LYS A 2 19.19 -7.24 -13.69
N ILE A 3 18.19 -7.94 -13.13
CA ILE A 3 18.07 -9.41 -13.14
C ILE A 3 17.83 -9.97 -14.55
N PHE A 4 17.16 -9.21 -15.42
CA PHE A 4 16.84 -9.64 -16.79
C PHE A 4 17.96 -9.34 -17.80
N LYS A 5 19.02 -8.59 -17.41
CA LYS A 5 20.11 -8.21 -18.33
C LYS A 5 20.90 -9.40 -18.87
N GLY A 6 20.89 -10.55 -18.20
CA GLY A 6 21.55 -11.78 -18.63
C GLY A 6 20.63 -12.85 -19.20
N LEU A 7 19.32 -12.61 -19.28
CA LEU A 7 18.36 -13.63 -19.71
C LEU A 7 18.32 -13.70 -21.25
N LYS A 8 18.95 -14.73 -21.81
CA LYS A 8 18.88 -15.04 -23.24
C LYS A 8 17.84 -16.13 -23.45
N ILE A 9 16.72 -15.78 -24.09
CA ILE A 9 15.69 -16.75 -24.46
C ILE A 9 15.93 -17.16 -25.90
N THR A 10 16.26 -18.43 -26.12
CA THR A 10 16.39 -19.01 -27.46
C THR A 10 15.06 -19.65 -27.82
N MET A 11 14.30 -19.03 -28.71
CA MET A 11 13.08 -19.58 -29.30
C MET A 11 13.09 -19.32 -30.79
N SER A 12 12.39 -20.15 -31.57
CA SER A 12 12.22 -19.89 -32.99
C SER A 12 11.33 -18.66 -33.21
N PHE A 13 11.49 -18.01 -34.36
CA PHE A 13 10.69 -16.83 -34.69
C PHE A 13 9.18 -17.14 -34.75
N GLY A 14 8.80 -18.31 -35.25
CA GLY A 14 7.40 -18.74 -35.30
C GLY A 14 6.77 -18.90 -33.91
N GLU A 15 7.50 -19.50 -32.97
CA GLU A 15 7.05 -19.64 -31.58
C GLU A 15 6.92 -18.29 -30.89
N ALA A 16 7.85 -17.36 -31.15
CA ALA A 16 7.78 -16.00 -30.62
C ALA A 16 6.50 -15.28 -31.08
N LEU A 17 6.18 -15.36 -32.37
CA LEU A 17 4.95 -14.79 -32.92
C LEU A 17 3.69 -15.40 -32.31
N GLN A 18 3.67 -16.73 -32.13
CA GLN A 18 2.55 -17.42 -31.49
C GLN A 18 2.38 -16.96 -30.03
N GLN A 19 3.46 -16.90 -29.25
CA GLN A 19 3.42 -16.43 -27.86
C GLN A 19 2.98 -14.98 -27.75
N MET A 20 3.45 -14.09 -28.62
CA MET A 20 3.01 -12.70 -28.67
C MET A 20 1.51 -12.59 -28.98
N SER A 21 0.99 -13.41 -29.90
CA SER A 21 -0.44 -13.45 -30.22
C SER A 21 -1.29 -13.94 -29.03
N LEU A 22 -0.82 -14.97 -28.32
CA LEU A 22 -1.47 -15.54 -27.13
C LEU A 22 -1.49 -14.53 -25.99
N TYR A 23 -0.35 -13.86 -25.75
CA TYR A 23 -0.25 -12.81 -24.75
C TYR A 23 -1.20 -11.64 -25.08
N THR A 24 -1.24 -11.22 -26.35
CA THR A 24 -2.16 -10.16 -26.81
C THR A 24 -3.62 -10.55 -26.59
N LYS A 25 -3.99 -11.80 -26.91
CA LYS A 25 -5.35 -12.32 -26.69
C LYS A 25 -5.69 -12.37 -25.20
N PHE A 26 -4.79 -12.89 -24.37
CA PHE A 26 -4.96 -12.94 -22.91
C PHE A 26 -5.18 -11.54 -22.33
N MET A 27 -4.33 -10.58 -22.68
CA MET A 27 -4.46 -9.20 -22.20
C MET A 27 -5.78 -8.56 -22.64
N LYS A 28 -6.21 -8.78 -23.88
CA LYS A 28 -7.52 -8.32 -24.38
C LYS A 28 -8.67 -8.96 -23.61
N ASP A 29 -8.63 -10.27 -23.39
CA ASP A 29 -9.65 -11.01 -22.65
C ASP A 29 -9.72 -10.57 -21.19
N THR A 30 -8.59 -10.37 -20.51
CA THR A 30 -8.55 -9.88 -19.12
C THR A 30 -9.13 -8.47 -19.01
N LEU A 31 -8.80 -7.57 -19.92
CA LEU A 31 -9.31 -6.19 -19.92
C LEU A 31 -10.80 -6.12 -20.27
N THR A 32 -11.28 -6.96 -21.19
CA THR A 32 -12.71 -7.01 -21.57
C THR A 32 -13.55 -7.77 -20.55
N LYS A 33 -13.05 -8.85 -19.94
CA LYS A 33 -13.74 -9.56 -18.84
C LYS A 33 -13.83 -8.71 -17.57
N LYS A 34 -12.85 -7.85 -17.28
CA LYS A 34 -12.93 -6.88 -16.17
C LYS A 34 -14.15 -5.95 -16.29
N ARG A 35 -14.63 -5.64 -17.50
CA ARG A 35 -15.88 -4.88 -17.67
C ARG A 35 -17.13 -5.69 -17.33
N LYS A 36 -17.13 -7.01 -17.59
CA LYS A 36 -18.29 -7.88 -17.31
C LYS A 36 -18.43 -8.23 -15.82
N TYR A 37 -17.34 -8.31 -15.08
CA TYR A 37 -17.35 -8.63 -13.63
C TYR A 37 -17.96 -7.49 -12.78
N ILE A 38 -18.00 -6.27 -13.30
CA ILE A 38 -18.56 -5.11 -12.60
C ILE A 38 -20.09 -5.17 -12.56
N ASP A 39 -20.74 -5.90 -13.48
CA ASP A 39 -22.18 -5.74 -13.69
C ASP A 39 -23.09 -6.74 -12.97
N ASN A 40 -22.66 -7.91 -12.47
CA ASN A 40 -23.66 -8.90 -11.99
C ASN A 40 -23.24 -9.93 -10.90
N GLU A 41 -22.08 -9.83 -10.23
CA GLU A 41 -21.80 -10.74 -9.11
C GLU A 41 -22.09 -10.08 -7.76
N SER A 42 -23.22 -10.43 -7.15
CA SER A 42 -23.50 -10.12 -5.75
C SER A 42 -22.68 -11.03 -4.84
N ILE A 43 -21.46 -10.61 -4.53
CA ILE A 43 -20.63 -11.25 -3.52
C ILE A 43 -21.22 -10.98 -2.12
N MET A 44 -21.61 -12.06 -1.42
CA MET A 44 -22.03 -11.98 -0.02
C MET A 44 -20.83 -11.61 0.85
N VAL A 45 -20.82 -10.35 1.26
CA VAL A 45 -19.76 -9.74 2.05
C VAL A 45 -19.92 -10.15 3.52
N GLY A 46 -18.98 -10.94 4.03
CA GLY A 46 -18.86 -11.23 5.47
C GLY A 46 -18.60 -9.96 6.29
N GLY A 47 -18.95 -9.99 7.58
CA GLY A 47 -19.00 -8.81 8.47
C GLY A 47 -17.73 -7.95 8.57
N ASN A 48 -16.59 -8.42 8.07
CA ASN A 48 -15.29 -7.76 8.18
C ASN A 48 -14.85 -7.00 6.90
N CYS A 49 -15.78 -6.65 6.01
CA CYS A 49 -15.43 -5.86 4.81
C CYS A 49 -15.25 -4.37 5.10
N SER A 50 -14.54 -3.69 4.19
CA SER A 50 -14.29 -2.26 4.27
C SER A 50 -15.58 -1.42 4.32
N ALA A 51 -15.52 -0.28 5.01
CA ALA A 51 -16.61 0.69 5.11
C ALA A 51 -17.13 1.19 3.76
N VAL A 52 -16.25 1.25 2.75
CA VAL A 52 -16.57 1.64 1.37
C VAL A 52 -17.60 0.69 0.75
N ILE A 53 -17.48 -0.61 1.03
CA ILE A 53 -18.36 -1.66 0.48
C ILE A 53 -19.67 -1.73 1.26
N GLN A 54 -19.60 -1.66 2.60
CA GLN A 54 -20.78 -1.80 3.44
C GLN A 54 -21.70 -0.57 3.41
N ARG A 55 -21.26 0.58 2.85
CA ARG A 55 -21.94 1.89 2.86
C ARG A 55 -22.42 2.34 4.25
N LYS A 56 -22.01 1.64 5.30
CA LYS A 56 -22.20 2.00 6.69
C LYS A 56 -20.94 2.71 7.11
N LEU A 57 -21.08 4.00 7.37
CA LEU A 57 -20.00 4.78 7.99
C LEU A 57 -19.75 4.19 9.38
N PRO A 58 -18.52 3.76 9.70
CA PRO A 58 -18.17 3.41 11.07
C PRO A 58 -18.46 4.60 11.96
N LYS A 59 -18.93 4.35 13.18
CA LYS A 59 -19.13 5.40 14.17
C LYS A 59 -17.80 6.13 14.35
N LYS A 60 -17.72 7.40 13.94
CA LYS A 60 -16.52 8.22 14.10
C LYS A 60 -16.36 8.46 15.60
N PHE A 61 -15.45 7.73 16.23
CA PHE A 61 -15.00 8.07 17.57
C PHE A 61 -14.31 9.43 17.48
N LYS A 62 -14.43 10.26 18.53
CA LYS A 62 -13.68 11.51 18.61
C LYS A 62 -12.22 11.18 18.36
N ASP A 63 -11.57 12.00 17.54
CA ASP A 63 -10.14 11.89 17.34
C ASP A 63 -9.48 11.99 18.73
N PRO A 64 -8.68 11.00 19.16
CA PRO A 64 -7.94 11.11 20.41
C PRO A 64 -7.00 12.33 20.43
N GLY A 65 -6.81 12.99 19.28
CA GLY A 65 -5.89 14.09 19.11
C GLY A 65 -4.46 13.55 18.99
N SER A 66 -3.49 14.44 19.11
CA SER A 66 -2.08 14.08 19.15
C SER A 66 -1.78 13.17 20.34
N VAL A 67 -1.28 11.95 20.08
CA VAL A 67 -0.83 11.03 21.12
C VAL A 67 0.58 11.40 21.53
N THR A 68 0.81 11.66 22.82
CA THR A 68 2.14 11.90 23.36
C THR A 68 2.54 10.83 24.37
N ILE A 69 3.79 10.38 24.33
CA ILE A 69 4.37 9.46 25.32
C ILE A 69 5.48 10.14 26.13
N PRO A 70 5.69 9.76 27.39
CA PRO A 70 6.90 10.11 28.11
C PRO A 70 8.15 9.59 27.39
N SER A 71 9.20 10.40 27.25
CA SER A 71 10.45 9.96 26.63
C SER A 71 11.69 10.53 27.32
N THR A 72 12.80 9.80 27.18
CA THR A 72 14.14 10.18 27.64
C THR A 72 15.11 9.99 26.48
N ILE A 73 16.04 10.93 26.29
CA ILE A 73 17.05 10.85 25.22
C ILE A 73 18.43 10.99 25.86
N ARG A 74 19.29 9.97 25.70
CA ARG A 74 20.67 9.95 26.25
C ARG A 74 20.75 10.42 27.72
N ASN A 75 19.80 9.97 28.53
CA ASN A 75 19.62 10.27 29.97
C ASN A 75 18.95 11.61 30.32
N GLU A 76 18.62 12.46 29.35
CA GLU A 76 17.85 13.68 29.58
C GLU A 76 16.35 13.42 29.48
N LEU A 77 15.59 13.76 30.53
CA LEU A 77 14.13 13.68 30.51
C LEU A 77 13.59 14.74 29.53
N VAL A 78 12.96 14.29 28.45
CA VAL A 78 12.37 15.19 27.44
C VAL A 78 10.94 15.56 27.80
N GLY A 79 10.32 14.81 28.71
CA GLY A 79 8.92 14.97 29.07
C GLY A 79 8.05 14.23 28.07
N LYS A 80 7.09 14.91 27.44
CA LYS A 80 6.14 14.32 26.49
C LYS A 80 6.60 14.51 25.05
N THR A 81 6.66 13.43 24.28
CA THR A 81 7.01 13.42 22.85
C THR A 81 5.82 12.95 22.03
N LEU A 82 5.57 13.63 20.91
CA LEU A 82 4.52 13.28 19.95
C LEU A 82 4.86 11.97 19.23
N ILE A 83 3.89 11.07 19.14
CA ILE A 83 3.94 9.92 18.23
C ILE A 83 3.11 10.25 17.00
N ASP A 84 3.79 10.36 15.86
CA ASP A 84 3.16 10.45 14.56
C ASP A 84 3.46 9.19 13.76
N LEU A 85 2.47 8.29 13.63
CA LEU A 85 2.60 7.07 12.84
C LEU A 85 2.67 7.34 11.33
N GLY A 86 2.32 8.54 10.89
CA GLY A 86 2.45 8.99 9.50
C GLY A 86 3.83 9.58 9.17
N ALA A 87 4.65 9.88 10.18
CA ALA A 87 5.98 10.42 9.97
C ALA A 87 7.00 9.31 9.67
N SER A 88 7.78 9.47 8.61
CA SER A 88 8.88 8.56 8.27
C SER A 88 10.20 8.90 8.99
N ILE A 89 10.27 10.06 9.65
CA ILE A 89 11.45 10.57 10.35
C ILE A 89 11.08 11.15 11.71
N ASN A 90 12.00 11.06 12.67
CA ASN A 90 11.86 11.70 13.98
C ASN A 90 12.45 13.12 13.93
N LEU A 91 11.66 14.12 14.32
CA LEU A 91 12.12 15.51 14.44
C LEU A 91 12.55 15.81 15.87
N MET A 92 13.64 16.56 16.00
CA MET A 92 14.14 17.06 17.27
C MET A 92 14.35 18.57 17.17
N PRO A 93 13.78 19.38 18.08
CA PRO A 93 14.04 20.82 18.12
C PRO A 93 15.52 21.11 18.30
N LEU A 94 16.04 22.18 17.69
CA LEU A 94 17.43 22.58 17.85
C LEU A 94 17.83 22.82 19.32
N SER A 95 16.91 23.33 20.12
CA SER A 95 17.10 23.50 21.57
C SER A 95 17.37 22.18 22.28
N MET A 96 16.72 21.10 21.85
CA MET A 96 16.99 19.75 22.34
C MET A 96 18.37 19.28 21.87
N CYS A 97 18.71 19.41 20.59
CA CYS A 97 20.03 19.02 20.08
C CYS A 97 21.19 19.74 20.77
N LYS A 98 20.98 20.95 21.31
CA LYS A 98 21.99 21.70 22.08
C LYS A 98 22.07 21.26 23.55
N ARG A 99 21.01 20.66 24.07
CA ARG A 99 20.89 20.26 25.48
C ARG A 99 21.46 18.86 25.73
N ILE A 100 21.34 17.97 24.75
CA ILE A 100 21.78 16.57 24.81
C ILE A 100 23.19 16.46 24.24
#